data_AF-K4R8J9-F1
#
_entry.id   AF-K4R8J9-F1
#
_cell.length_a   1.000
_cell.length_b   1.000
_cell.length_c   1.000
_cell.angle_alpha   90.00
_cell.angle_beta   90.00
_cell.angle_gamma   90.00
#
_symmetry.space_group_name_H-M   'P 1'
#
loop_
_entity.id
_entity.type
_entity.pdbx_description
1 polymer ?
#
loop_
_entity_poly.entity_id
_entity_poly.type
_entity_poly.pdbx_seq_one_letter_code
_entity_poly.pdbx_strand_id
1 'polypeptide(L)'
;MTTLDEDGVITPRLRLRDVLLRGSLFGLFAALLLAACLLFVGDHHDREEFFGVFGGLMLIFGAGFLVFGLLFWLLCRDDIRRFRDWGTITTQSASATLVGPAFVRIGLLGLIVGLAGVTIAGLVDQASYDSWIYGD
;
A
#
# COMPACT_ATOMS: atom_id res chain seq x y z
N MET A 1 4.25 -5.61 26.90
CA MET A 1 3.05 -5.58 27.76
C MET A 1 2.22 -4.39 27.30
N THR A 2 1.00 -4.60 26.80
CA THR A 2 0.12 -3.51 26.36
C THR A 2 -0.69 -3.01 27.55
N THR A 3 -0.64 -1.70 27.82
CA THR A 3 -1.37 -1.05 28.91
C THR A 3 -2.41 -0.09 28.32
N LEU A 4 -3.53 0.11 29.03
CA LEU A 4 -4.54 1.10 28.65
C LEU A 4 -4.21 2.44 29.34
N ASP A 5 -4.36 3.53 28.59
CA ASP A 5 -4.28 4.90 29.09
C ASP A 5 -5.58 5.29 29.85
N GLU A 6 -5.62 6.47 30.48
CA GLU A 6 -6.79 7.00 31.20
C GLU A 6 -8.03 7.08 30.30
N ASP A 7 -7.83 7.30 28.99
CA ASP A 7 -8.86 7.32 27.96
C ASP A 7 -9.22 5.93 27.39
N GLY A 8 -8.68 4.85 27.97
CA GLY A 8 -8.89 3.48 27.48
C GLY A 8 -8.16 3.15 26.17
N VAL A 9 -7.16 3.96 25.78
CA VAL A 9 -6.39 3.76 24.54
C VAL A 9 -5.18 2.86 24.76
N ILE A 10 -4.91 1.95 23.82
CA ILE A 10 -3.75 1.05 23.92
C ILE A 10 -2.43 1.79 23.75
N THR A 11 -1.55 1.65 24.74
CA THR A 11 -0.16 2.10 24.70
C THR A 11 0.80 0.92 24.47
N PRO A 12 1.94 1.13 23.77
CA PRO A 12 2.41 2.38 23.16
C PRO A 12 1.66 2.76 21.87
N ARG A 13 1.58 4.08 21.63
CA ARG A 13 1.04 4.69 20.41
C ARG A 13 1.76 4.17 19.18
N LEU A 14 1.09 4.19 18.02
CA LEU A 14 1.62 3.62 16.79
C LEU A 14 2.78 4.49 16.27
N ARG A 15 3.93 3.89 16.01
CA ARG A 15 5.07 4.61 15.41
C ARG A 15 4.98 4.55 13.89
N LEU A 16 5.35 5.65 13.23
CA LEU A 16 5.36 5.72 11.76
C LEU A 16 6.20 4.60 11.15
N ARG A 17 7.38 4.31 11.74
CA ARG A 17 8.25 3.20 11.31
C ARG A 17 7.54 1.86 11.26
N ASP A 18 6.73 1.53 12.28
CA ASP A 18 6.03 0.25 12.33
C ASP A 18 4.91 0.17 11.29
N VAL A 19 4.29 1.31 10.97
CA VAL A 19 3.26 1.43 9.93
C VAL A 19 3.87 1.26 8.55
N LEU A 20 4.99 1.94 8.28
CA LEU A 20 5.75 1.82 7.04
C LEU A 20 6.24 0.38 6.85
N LEU A 21 6.87 -0.23 7.87
CA LEU A 21 7.37 -1.60 7.77
C LEU A 21 6.25 -2.59 7.39
N ARG A 22 5.10 -2.51 8.04
CA ARG A 22 3.96 -3.38 7.73
C ARG A 22 3.40 -3.11 6.34
N GLY A 23 3.23 -1.83 5.97
CA GLY A 23 2.80 -1.44 4.63
C GLY A 23 3.73 -1.99 3.55
N SER A 24 5.04 -1.90 3.77
CA SER A 24 6.06 -2.44 2.87
C SER A 24 5.98 -3.95 2.76
N LEU A 25 5.85 -4.67 3.87
CA LEU A 25 5.75 -6.14 3.85
C LEU A 25 4.51 -6.62 3.08
N PHE A 26 3.36 -5.98 3.29
CA PHE A 26 2.16 -6.30 2.51
C PHE A 26 2.30 -5.94 1.04
N GLY A 27 2.91 -4.79 0.74
CA GLY A 27 3.20 -4.38 -0.64
C GLY A 27 4.14 -5.36 -1.35
N LEU A 28 5.20 -5.82 -0.69
CA LEU A 28 6.13 -6.80 -1.24
C LEU A 28 5.44 -8.13 -1.52
N PHE A 29 4.62 -8.63 -0.60
CA PHE A 29 3.86 -9.86 -0.81
C PHE A 29 2.87 -9.71 -1.98
N ALA A 30 2.16 -8.59 -2.07
CA ALA A 30 1.26 -8.30 -3.17
C ALA A 30 1.99 -8.16 -4.51
N ALA A 31 3.20 -7.58 -4.53
CA ALA A 31 4.02 -7.50 -5.74
C ALA A 31 4.48 -8.88 -6.23
N LEU A 32 4.80 -9.82 -5.32
CA LEU A 32 5.10 -11.21 -5.69
C LEU A 32 3.89 -11.91 -6.30
N LEU A 33 2.70 -11.69 -5.74
CA LEU A 33 1.46 -12.22 -6.31
C LEU A 33 1.18 -11.62 -7.69
N LEU A 34 1.39 -10.31 -7.86
CA LEU A 34 1.26 -9.64 -9.15
C LEU A 34 2.24 -10.23 -10.17
N ALA A 35 3.49 -10.46 -9.79
CA ALA A 35 4.48 -11.11 -10.66
C ALA A 35 4.04 -12.54 -11.05
N ALA A 36 3.43 -13.29 -10.12
CA ALA A 36 2.88 -14.61 -10.42
C ALA A 36 1.72 -14.57 -11.44
N CYS A 37 0.96 -13.47 -11.51
CA CYS A 37 -0.07 -13.28 -12.53
C CYS A 37 0.47 -13.33 -13.96
N LEU A 38 1.76 -13.04 -14.16
CA LEU A 38 2.42 -13.10 -15.48
C LEU A 38 2.34 -14.52 -16.08
N LEU A 39 2.27 -15.55 -15.23
CA LEU A 39 2.17 -16.95 -15.66
C LEU A 39 0.78 -17.32 -16.20
N PHE A 40 -0.23 -16.49 -15.96
CA PHE A 40 -1.63 -16.79 -16.31
C PHE A 40 -2.17 -15.96 -17.47
N VAL A 41 -1.51 -14.85 -17.81
CA VAL A 41 -1.84 -14.05 -19.00
C VAL A 41 -0.98 -14.57 -20.13
N GLY A 42 -1.57 -15.03 -21.24
CA GLY A 42 -0.83 -15.68 -22.32
C GLY A 42 -0.24 -14.71 -23.34
N ASP A 43 -1.09 -13.79 -23.82
CA ASP A 43 -0.80 -12.88 -24.92
C ASP A 43 0.11 -11.71 -24.49
N HIS A 44 1.05 -11.35 -25.35
CA HIS A 44 2.01 -10.27 -25.13
C HIS A 44 1.36 -8.91 -24.85
N HIS A 45 0.40 -8.53 -25.69
CA HIS A 45 -0.25 -7.23 -25.63
C HIS A 45 -1.12 -7.14 -24.36
N ASP A 46 -1.84 -8.21 -24.04
CA ASP A 46 -2.65 -8.29 -22.82
C ASP A 46 -1.79 -8.19 -21.55
N ARG A 47 -0.58 -8.78 -21.54
CA ARG A 47 0.37 -8.65 -20.42
C ARG A 47 0.81 -7.20 -20.24
N GLU A 48 1.30 -6.58 -21.30
CA GLU A 48 1.81 -5.21 -21.26
C GLU A 48 0.71 -4.24 -20.80
N GLU A 49 -0.48 -4.32 -21.41
CA GLU A 49 -1.60 -3.45 -21.07
C GLU A 49 -2.07 -3.67 -19.62
N PHE A 50 -2.27 -4.93 -19.22
CA PHE A 50 -2.74 -5.25 -17.88
C PHE A 50 -1.78 -4.73 -16.81
N PHE A 51 -0.48 -5.06 -16.89
CA PHE A 51 0.50 -4.64 -15.89
C PHE A 51 0.78 -3.14 -15.94
N GLY A 52 0.75 -2.54 -17.12
CA GLY A 52 0.96 -1.10 -17.32
C GLY A 52 -0.18 -0.27 -16.74
N VAL A 53 -1.42 -0.58 -17.11
CA VAL A 53 -2.62 0.14 -16.63
C VAL A 53 -2.82 -0.10 -15.14
N PHE A 54 -2.79 -1.35 -14.69
CA PHE A 54 -2.94 -1.68 -13.28
C PHE A 54 -1.82 -1.04 -12.44
N GLY A 55 -0.57 -1.13 -12.91
CA GLY A 55 0.58 -0.53 -12.28
C GLY A 55 0.45 1.00 -12.15
N GLY A 56 0.11 1.66 -13.25
CA GLY A 56 -0.10 3.11 -13.30
C GLY A 56 -1.21 3.59 -12.35
N LEU A 57 -2.36 2.92 -12.34
CA LEU A 57 -3.45 3.24 -11.42
C LEU A 57 -3.03 3.07 -9.95
N MET A 58 -2.32 1.99 -9.63
CA MET A 58 -1.83 1.73 -8.27
C MET A 58 -0.81 2.80 -7.82
N LEU A 59 0.02 3.32 -8.73
CA LEU A 59 0.90 4.45 -8.42
C LEU A 59 0.12 5.72 -8.10
N ILE A 60 -0.90 6.07 -8.91
CA ILE A 60 -1.71 7.28 -8.71
C ILE A 60 -2.45 7.22 -7.37
N PHE A 61 -3.22 6.14 -7.14
CA PHE A 61 -3.95 5.98 -5.90
C PHE A 61 -3.01 5.81 -4.71
N GLY A 62 -1.93 5.04 -4.86
CA GLY A 62 -0.92 4.83 -3.84
C GLY A 62 -0.27 6.13 -3.38
N ALA A 63 0.14 6.99 -4.32
CA ALA A 63 0.67 8.31 -4.03
C ALA A 63 -0.34 9.19 -3.31
N GLY A 64 -1.59 9.24 -3.80
CA GLY A 64 -2.68 10.00 -3.18
C GLY A 64 -2.91 9.58 -1.73
N PHE A 65 -3.13 8.28 -1.50
CA PHE A 65 -3.34 7.73 -0.15
C PHE A 65 -2.14 7.99 0.77
N LEU A 66 -0.91 7.87 0.28
CA LEU A 66 0.27 8.14 1.08
C LEU A 66 0.35 9.61 1.50
N VAL A 67 0.14 10.54 0.56
CA VAL A 67 0.16 11.98 0.85
C VAL A 67 -0.90 12.34 1.88
N PHE A 68 -2.16 11.94 1.66
CA PHE A 68 -3.24 12.21 2.61
C PHE A 68 -2.99 11.55 3.97
N GLY A 69 -2.46 10.32 3.99
CA GLY A 69 -2.13 9.61 5.22
C GLY A 69 -1.05 10.31 6.04
N LEU A 70 0.01 10.81 5.38
CA LEU A 70 1.08 11.57 6.03
C LEU A 70 0.60 12.95 6.50
N LEU A 71 -0.26 13.62 5.73
CA LEU A 71 -0.88 14.88 6.17
C LEU A 71 -1.71 14.68 7.44
N PHE A 72 -2.57 13.66 7.49
CA PHE A 72 -3.30 13.32 8.71
C PHE A 72 -2.36 12.97 9.86
N TRP A 73 -1.28 12.26 9.59
CA TRP A 73 -0.27 11.93 10.60
C TRP A 73 0.33 13.19 11.24
N LEU A 74 0.75 14.15 10.41
CA LEU A 74 1.32 15.42 10.87
C LEU A 74 0.31 16.24 11.66
N LEU A 75 -0.94 16.29 11.22
CA LEU A 75 -2.01 17.03 11.89
C LEU A 75 -2.39 16.43 13.26
N CYS A 76 -2.24 15.11 13.44
CA CYS A 76 -2.55 14.43 14.69
C CYS A 76 -1.44 14.52 15.75
N ARG A 77 -0.30 15.17 15.45
CA ARG A 77 0.83 15.37 16.39
C ARG A 77 1.24 14.09 17.15
N ASP A 78 1.32 12.96 16.43
CA ASP A 78 1.65 11.64 16.97
C ASP A 78 0.64 11.01 17.96
N ASP A 79 -0.54 11.61 18.17
CA ASP A 79 -1.70 10.87 18.72
C ASP A 79 -2.26 9.95 17.63
N ILE A 80 -1.57 8.84 17.43
CA ILE A 80 -1.91 7.85 16.41
C ILE A 80 -2.38 6.58 17.08
N ARG A 81 -3.66 6.28 16.88
CA ARG A 81 -4.38 5.18 17.54
C ARG A 81 -4.42 3.94 16.64
N ARG A 82 -4.59 2.77 17.26
CA ARG A 82 -4.74 1.51 16.52
C ARG A 82 -6.18 1.35 16.11
N PHE A 83 -6.45 0.66 14.99
CA PHE A 83 -7.82 0.34 14.57
C PHE A 83 -8.67 -0.34 15.66
N ARG A 84 -8.03 -1.05 16.58
CA ARG A 84 -8.68 -1.67 17.74
C ARG A 84 -9.22 -0.66 18.76
N ASP A 85 -8.69 0.55 18.78
CA ASP A 85 -9.13 1.65 19.65
C ASP A 85 -10.30 2.45 19.05
N TRP A 86 -10.94 1.95 17.98
CA TRP A 86 -12.05 2.64 17.31
C TRP A 86 -13.19 3.04 18.27
N GLY A 87 -13.48 2.19 19.26
CA GLY A 87 -14.48 2.48 20.29
C GLY A 87 -14.15 3.65 21.23
N THR A 88 -12.91 4.15 21.21
CA THR A 88 -12.48 5.30 22.04
C THR A 88 -12.66 6.65 21.33
N ILE A 89 -13.15 6.64 20.09
CA ILE A 89 -13.40 7.86 19.31
C ILE A 89 -14.74 8.47 19.73
N THR A 90 -14.70 9.69 20.26
CA THR A 90 -15.91 10.45 20.62
C THR A 90 -16.16 11.64 19.70
N THR A 91 -15.18 12.04 18.87
CA THR A 91 -15.25 13.22 18.00
C THR A 91 -14.78 12.93 16.58
N GLN A 92 -15.28 13.72 15.62
CA GLN A 92 -14.89 13.58 14.21
C GLN A 92 -13.39 13.82 14.00
N SER A 93 -12.79 14.77 14.72
CA SER A 93 -11.34 15.01 14.65
C SER A 93 -10.53 13.83 15.19
N ALA A 94 -11.03 13.12 16.21
CA ALA A 94 -10.37 11.93 16.73
C ALA A 94 -10.34 10.77 15.72
N SER A 95 -11.24 10.72 14.74
CA SER A 95 -11.18 9.72 13.66
C SER A 95 -9.94 9.85 12.78
N ALA A 96 -9.38 11.06 12.64
CA ALA A 96 -8.17 11.30 11.85
C ALA A 96 -6.96 10.53 12.36
N THR A 97 -6.90 10.25 13.68
CA THR A 97 -5.84 9.49 14.36
C THR A 97 -5.75 8.03 13.91
N LEU A 98 -6.83 7.51 13.31
CA LEU A 98 -6.97 6.15 12.80
C LEU A 98 -6.85 6.07 11.28
N VAL A 99 -7.40 7.08 10.60
CA VAL A 99 -7.39 7.19 9.14
C VAL A 99 -5.96 7.37 8.63
N GLY A 100 -5.14 8.20 9.28
CA GLY A 100 -3.76 8.45 8.88
C GLY A 100 -2.93 7.17 8.67
N PRO A 101 -2.79 6.29 9.67
CA PRO A 101 -2.07 5.02 9.53
C PRO A 101 -2.63 4.08 8.46
N ALA A 102 -3.96 4.03 8.30
CA ALA A 102 -4.59 3.19 7.29
C ALA A 102 -4.22 3.67 5.89
N PHE A 103 -4.32 4.98 5.66
CA PHE A 103 -3.96 5.63 4.40
C PHE A 103 -2.48 5.48 4.07
N VAL A 104 -1.59 5.63 5.05
CA VAL A 104 -0.14 5.38 4.85
C VAL A 104 0.13 3.94 4.41
N ARG A 105 -0.54 2.94 5.02
CA ARG A 105 -0.34 1.53 4.64
C ARG A 105 -0.86 1.24 3.24
N ILE A 106 -2.07 1.69 2.93
CA ILE A 106 -2.69 1.50 1.60
C ILE A 106 -1.86 2.22 0.55
N GLY A 107 -1.42 3.44 0.84
CA GLY A 107 -0.57 4.22 -0.04
C GLY A 107 0.75 3.52 -0.36
N LEU A 108 1.44 3.04 0.68
CA LEU A 108 2.72 2.35 0.50
C LEU A 108 2.58 1.00 -0.22
N LEU A 109 1.50 0.25 0.08
CA LEU A 109 1.15 -0.96 -0.66
C LEU A 109 0.93 -0.64 -2.13
N GLY A 110 0.10 0.37 -2.43
CA GLY A 110 -0.21 0.79 -3.79
C GLY A 110 1.03 1.24 -4.56
N LEU A 111 1.94 1.97 -3.92
CA LEU A 111 3.20 2.39 -4.55
C LEU A 111 4.11 1.20 -4.90
N ILE A 112 4.26 0.23 -3.99
CA ILE A 112 5.12 -0.94 -4.24
C ILE A 112 4.53 -1.81 -5.34
N VAL A 113 3.23 -2.09 -5.26
CA VAL A 113 2.50 -2.89 -6.27
C VAL A 113 2.50 -2.18 -7.61
N GLY A 114 2.26 -0.86 -7.62
CA GLY A 114 2.26 -0.04 -8.81
C GLY A 114 3.62 0.00 -9.50
N LEU A 115 4.69 0.19 -8.72
CA LEU A 115 6.05 0.16 -9.23
C LEU A 115 6.40 -1.22 -9.80
N ALA A 116 6.00 -2.30 -9.11
CA ALA A 116 6.18 -3.66 -9.62
C ALA A 116 5.43 -3.87 -10.94
N GLY A 117 4.17 -3.42 -11.04
CA GLY A 117 3.37 -3.53 -12.27
C GLY A 117 4.01 -2.80 -13.45
N VAL A 118 4.39 -1.53 -13.28
CA VAL A 118 5.07 -0.76 -14.34
C VAL A 118 6.42 -1.40 -14.73
N THR A 119 7.16 -1.92 -13.75
CA THR A 119 8.43 -2.61 -14.03
C THR A 119 8.19 -3.89 -14.83
N ILE A 120 7.18 -4.70 -14.47
CA ILE A 120 6.83 -5.91 -15.22
C ILE A 120 6.39 -5.56 -16.63
N ALA A 121 5.55 -4.53 -16.81
CA ALA A 121 5.13 -4.07 -18.13
C ALA A 121 6.33 -3.67 -19.00
N GLY A 122 7.28 -2.90 -18.45
CA GLY A 122 8.51 -2.55 -19.15
C GLY A 122 9.42 -3.75 -19.46
N LEU A 123 9.41 -4.80 -18.61
CA LEU A 123 10.13 -6.05 -18.89
C LEU A 123 9.46 -6.86 -20.01
N VAL A 124 8.12 -6.82 -20.09
CA VAL A 124 7.35 -7.46 -21.18
C VAL A 124 7.62 -6.75 -22.50
N ASP A 125 7.51 -5.42 -22.54
CA ASP A 125 7.79 -4.59 -23.73
C ASP A 125 9.20 -4.83 -24.30
N GLN A 126 10.20 -5.02 -23.42
CA GLN A 126 11.58 -5.28 -23.82
C GLN A 126 11.91 -6.76 -24.06
N ALA A 127 10.94 -7.68 -23.91
CA ALA A 127 11.19 -9.10 -24.06
C ALA A 127 11.47 -9.48 -25.53
N SER A 128 12.45 -10.36 -25.76
CA SER A 128 12.69 -10.93 -27.09
C SER A 128 11.57 -11.90 -27.49
N TYR A 129 11.22 -11.95 -28.78
CA TYR A 129 10.16 -12.82 -29.32
C TYR A 129 10.26 -14.29 -28.89
N ASP A 130 11.46 -14.84 -28.74
CA ASP A 130 11.69 -16.24 -28.33
C ASP A 130 11.65 -16.46 -26.79
N SER A 131 11.35 -15.41 -26.01
CA SER A 131 11.29 -15.47 -24.55
C SER A 131 9.91 -15.85 -24.07
N TRP A 132 9.83 -16.70 -23.04
CA TRP A 132 8.57 -17.01 -22.36
C TRP A 132 7.85 -15.78 -21.78
N ILE A 133 8.61 -14.69 -21.52
CA ILE A 133 8.07 -13.42 -21.02
C ILE A 133 7.31 -12.66 -22.11
N TYR A 134 7.73 -12.82 -23.38
CA TYR A 134 7.07 -12.20 -24.51
C TYR A 134 5.59 -12.62 -24.54
N GLY A 135 5.32 -13.92 -24.37
CA GLY A 135 3.99 -14.47 -24.51
C GLY A 135 3.82 -15.11 -25.88
N ASP A 136 2.69 -15.79 -26.07
CA ASP A 136 2.30 -16.33 -27.37
C ASP A 136 1.72 -15.24 -28.28
#